data_AF-A0A9P3JFP4-F1
#
_entry.id   AF-A0A9P3JFP4-F1
#
_cell.length_a   1.000
_cell.length_b   1.000
_cell.length_c   1.000
_cell.angle_alpha   90.00
_cell.angle_beta   90.00
_cell.angle_gamma   90.00
#
_symmetry.space_group_name_H-M   'P 1'
#
loop_
_entity.id
_entity.type
_entity.pdbx_description
1 polymer ?
#
loop_
_entity_poly.entity_id
_entity_poly.type
_entity_poly.pdbx_seq_one_letter_code
_entity_poly.pdbx_strand_id
1 'polypeptide(L)'
;MDAAHAAETHEVLAHFHVDENTGLSDSQVEQSRSIYGRNEAPKEEGTPFWKLVLKQFDDLLVKILLVSAVASSMTCTPFWKLVLKQFDDLLVKILLVSAVVSFLLALANGESGWHAFVEPAVILLILIANATVGVVTETNAEKALEELKAYQADVATVLRNGRLAIIPAAELVPGDIVEVAVGGKVPADLRVLSLLSTQLRADQSILTGESGSVSKTARATRSAVAVYQDKTCILFAGTVVTVGRVRAIVIGHGRRTAIGKIRDAISESADEMTPLKKKLDEFGTFLSKAIAVACILVWVINIRNFQDPAQVV
;
A
#
# COMPACT_ATOMS: atom_id res chain seq x y z
N MET A 1 3.92 25.20 -6.60
CA MET A 1 3.43 26.54 -6.21
C MET A 1 2.00 26.41 -5.67
N ASP A 2 1.78 26.49 -4.35
CA ASP A 2 0.46 26.21 -3.74
C ASP A 2 -0.62 27.27 -4.04
N ALA A 3 -0.23 28.54 -4.24
CA ALA A 3 -1.15 29.65 -4.51
C ALA A 3 -1.23 30.03 -6.00
N ALA A 4 -0.93 29.11 -6.92
CA ALA A 4 -0.90 29.39 -8.35
C ALA A 4 -2.25 29.86 -8.92
N HIS A 5 -3.36 29.60 -8.23
CA HIS A 5 -4.68 30.10 -8.64
C HIS A 5 -4.81 31.62 -8.53
N ALA A 6 -4.12 32.25 -7.58
CA ALA A 6 -4.17 33.69 -7.35
C ALA A 6 -3.12 34.48 -8.14
N ALA A 7 -2.14 33.79 -8.71
CA ALA A 7 -1.09 34.39 -9.53
C ALA A 7 -1.52 34.52 -11.00
N GLU A 8 -1.03 35.57 -11.65
CA GLU A 8 -1.17 35.74 -13.09
C GLU A 8 -0.27 34.75 -13.86
N THR A 9 -0.63 34.44 -15.10
CA THR A 9 0.07 33.39 -15.87
C THR A 9 1.55 33.66 -16.03
N HIS A 10 1.93 34.93 -16.25
CA HIS A 10 3.33 35.35 -16.39
C HIS A 10 4.14 35.18 -15.09
N GLU A 11 3.53 35.37 -13.92
CA GLU A 11 4.18 35.16 -12.62
C GLU A 11 4.45 33.68 -12.38
N VAL A 12 3.50 32.82 -12.76
CA VAL A 12 3.65 31.36 -12.66
C VAL A 12 4.74 30.87 -13.59
N LEU A 13 4.78 31.35 -14.84
CA LEU A 13 5.85 31.04 -15.79
C LEU A 13 7.23 31.52 -15.28
N ALA A 14 7.29 32.72 -14.71
CA ALA A 14 8.50 33.26 -14.11
C ALA A 14 8.97 32.44 -12.90
N HIS A 15 8.05 31.97 -12.06
CA HIS A 15 8.37 31.14 -10.89
C HIS A 15 9.05 29.82 -11.26
N PHE A 16 8.64 29.20 -12.35
CA PHE A 16 9.24 27.95 -12.84
C PHE A 16 10.40 28.18 -13.84
N HIS A 17 10.68 29.43 -14.22
CA HIS A 17 11.68 29.79 -15.24
C HIS A 17 11.44 29.07 -16.57
N VAL A 18 10.18 29.09 -17.04
CA VAL A 18 9.73 28.39 -18.26
C VAL A 18 9.06 29.37 -19.21
N ASP A 19 9.32 29.23 -20.50
CA ASP A 19 8.59 29.92 -21.57
C ASP A 19 7.41 29.08 -22.08
N GLU A 20 6.27 29.74 -22.37
CA GLU A 20 5.03 29.07 -22.78
C GLU A 20 5.14 28.29 -24.11
N ASN A 21 6.05 28.70 -25.00
CA ASN A 21 6.18 28.15 -26.35
C ASN A 21 7.31 27.13 -26.48
N THR A 22 8.30 27.17 -25.57
CA THR A 22 9.38 26.17 -25.56
C THR A 22 9.17 25.08 -24.52
N GLY A 23 8.52 25.40 -23.40
CA GLY A 23 8.48 24.51 -22.24
C GLY A 23 9.85 24.29 -21.61
N LEU A 24 9.96 23.25 -20.78
CA LEU A 24 11.20 22.90 -20.06
C LEU A 24 12.27 22.31 -21.00
N SER A 25 13.54 22.55 -20.66
CA SER A 25 14.66 21.81 -21.22
C SER A 25 14.90 20.47 -20.51
N ASP A 26 15.58 19.53 -21.17
CA ASP A 26 15.88 18.22 -20.58
C ASP A 26 16.68 18.34 -19.27
N SER A 27 17.59 19.32 -19.20
CA SER A 27 18.36 19.62 -17.99
C SER A 27 17.48 20.11 -16.83
N GLN A 28 16.50 20.97 -17.09
CA GLN A 28 15.56 21.45 -16.07
C GLN A 28 14.62 20.33 -15.61
N VAL A 29 14.26 19.42 -16.50
CA VAL A 29 13.46 18.23 -16.15
C VAL A 29 14.22 17.33 -15.19
N GLU A 30 15.49 17.03 -15.48
CA GLU A 30 16.33 16.19 -14.61
C GLU A 30 16.51 16.83 -13.23
N GLN A 31 16.78 18.14 -13.20
CA GLN A 31 16.89 18.90 -11.95
C GLN A 31 15.58 18.87 -11.16
N SER A 32 14.44 19.14 -11.80
CA SER A 32 13.13 19.11 -11.14
C SER A 32 12.79 17.71 -10.64
N ARG A 33 13.12 16.67 -11.40
CA ARG A 33 12.93 15.26 -11.02
C ARG A 33 13.75 14.89 -9.78
N SER A 34 14.97 15.42 -9.65
CA SER A 34 15.81 15.21 -8.46
C SER A 34 15.24 15.88 -7.19
N ILE A 35 14.55 17.01 -7.35
CA ILE A 35 13.99 17.79 -6.23
C ILE A 35 12.61 17.27 -5.82
N TYR A 36 11.74 17.02 -6.78
CA TYR A 36 10.32 16.74 -6.55
C TYR A 36 9.95 15.25 -6.67
N GLY A 37 10.80 14.43 -7.30
CA GLY A 37 10.51 13.02 -7.57
C GLY A 37 9.56 12.81 -8.76
N ARG A 38 8.95 11.62 -8.82
CA ARG A 38 8.00 11.25 -9.89
C ARG A 38 6.58 11.72 -9.59
N ASN A 39 5.77 11.90 -10.64
CA ASN A 39 4.32 12.12 -10.52
C ASN A 39 3.58 10.81 -10.28
N GLU A 40 3.87 10.17 -9.16
CA GLU A 40 3.14 9.01 -8.70
C GLU A 40 2.77 9.24 -7.24
N ALA A 41 1.58 8.79 -6.89
CA ALA A 41 1.22 8.73 -5.49
C ALA A 41 2.10 7.64 -4.86
N PRO A 42 2.87 7.91 -3.78
CA PRO A 42 3.77 6.92 -3.21
C PRO A 42 2.98 5.66 -2.93
N LYS A 43 3.50 4.52 -3.39
CA LYS A 43 3.02 3.23 -2.90
C LYS A 43 3.20 3.31 -1.40
N GLU A 44 2.10 3.21 -0.66
CA GLU A 44 2.21 3.05 0.78
C GLU A 44 3.13 1.86 0.98
N GLU A 45 4.30 2.09 1.58
CA GLU A 45 5.05 1.04 2.21
C GLU A 45 4.18 0.60 3.38
N GLY A 46 3.13 -0.19 3.07
CA GLY A 46 2.33 -0.86 4.07
C GLY A 46 3.33 -1.50 4.99
N THR A 47 3.20 -1.22 6.30
CA THR A 47 4.14 -1.70 7.30
C THR A 47 4.53 -3.12 6.93
N PRO A 48 5.82 -3.37 6.58
CA PRO A 48 6.19 -4.62 5.96
C PRO A 48 5.64 -5.73 6.84
N PHE A 49 5.04 -6.76 6.27
CA PHE A 49 4.30 -7.78 7.03
C PHE A 49 5.01 -8.19 8.33
N TRP A 50 6.34 -8.31 8.30
CA TRP A 50 7.20 -8.49 9.46
C TRP A 50 7.01 -7.52 10.64
N LYS A 51 6.83 -6.23 10.39
CA LYS A 51 6.59 -5.19 11.41
C LYS A 51 5.19 -5.32 12.04
N LEU A 52 4.19 -5.75 11.27
CA LEU A 52 2.86 -6.08 11.78
C LEU A 52 2.88 -7.35 12.63
N VAL A 53 3.63 -8.36 12.19
CA VAL A 53 3.87 -9.59 12.95
C VAL A 53 4.68 -9.26 14.23
N LEU A 54 5.70 -8.39 14.17
CA LEU A 54 6.43 -7.85 15.36
C LEU A 54 5.53 -7.08 16.33
N LYS A 55 4.54 -6.34 15.84
CA LYS A 55 3.53 -5.70 16.70
C LYS A 55 2.63 -6.72 17.40
N GLN A 56 2.46 -7.93 16.85
CA GLN A 56 1.80 -9.07 17.52
C GLN A 56 2.72 -9.82 18.50
N PHE A 57 4.04 -9.76 18.29
CA PHE A 57 5.05 -10.34 19.20
C PHE A 57 5.22 -9.58 20.52
N ASP A 58 4.56 -8.43 20.70
CA ASP A 58 4.64 -7.67 21.96
C ASP A 58 3.81 -8.28 23.11
N ASP A 59 2.90 -9.20 22.77
CA ASP A 59 2.12 -9.98 23.73
C ASP A 59 3.02 -10.94 24.51
N LEU A 60 2.86 -10.94 25.84
CA LEU A 60 3.66 -11.71 26.80
C LEU A 60 3.65 -13.22 26.46
N LEU A 61 2.54 -13.73 25.91
CA LEU A 61 2.40 -15.12 25.47
C LEU A 61 3.27 -15.47 24.25
N VAL A 62 3.46 -14.51 23.32
CA VAL A 62 4.28 -14.73 22.13
C VAL A 62 5.78 -14.62 22.46
N LYS A 63 6.15 -13.81 23.47
CA LYS A 63 7.52 -13.79 24.02
C LYS A 63 7.90 -15.12 24.67
N ILE A 64 6.96 -15.78 25.37
CA ILE A 64 7.17 -17.13 25.93
C ILE A 64 7.37 -18.18 24.81
N LEU A 65 6.58 -18.08 23.74
CA LEU A 65 6.71 -18.94 22.55
C LEU A 65 8.00 -18.68 21.74
N LEU A 66 8.45 -17.43 21.63
CA LEU A 66 9.72 -17.06 21.00
C LEU A 66 10.93 -17.57 21.77
N VAL A 67 10.90 -17.59 23.10
CA VAL A 67 11.97 -18.20 23.91
C VAL A 67 12.10 -19.71 23.62
N SER A 68 10.98 -20.38 23.35
CA SER A 68 10.95 -21.79 22.90
C SER A 68 11.44 -21.96 21.45
N ALA A 69 11.10 -21.03 20.55
CA ALA A 69 11.50 -21.08 19.14
C ALA A 69 12.96 -20.66 18.88
N VAL A 70 13.50 -19.70 19.63
CA VAL A 70 14.91 -19.25 19.55
C VAL A 70 15.85 -20.35 20.02
N ALA A 71 15.44 -21.17 20.99
CA ALA A 71 16.14 -22.41 21.33
C ALA A 71 16.21 -23.41 20.17
N SER A 72 15.31 -23.28 19.18
CA SER A 72 15.15 -24.23 18.08
C SER A 72 15.56 -23.69 16.70
N SER A 73 16.02 -22.43 16.58
CA SER A 73 16.21 -21.78 15.27
C SER A 73 17.46 -20.90 15.16
N MET A 74 18.64 -21.46 15.40
CA MET A 74 19.88 -20.93 14.82
C MET A 74 19.97 -21.32 13.33
N THR A 75 19.21 -20.69 12.40
CA THR A 75 19.56 -20.65 10.95
C THR A 75 18.66 -19.70 10.13
N CYS A 76 19.29 -18.95 9.22
CA CYS A 76 18.80 -17.77 8.50
C CYS A 76 18.03 -18.07 7.18
N THR A 77 17.20 -17.13 6.70
CA THR A 77 16.13 -17.30 5.69
C THR A 77 16.54 -17.17 4.21
N PRO A 78 16.08 -18.11 3.35
CA PRO A 78 15.70 -17.84 1.96
C PRO A 78 14.29 -18.42 1.63
N PHE A 79 13.90 -18.52 0.34
CA PHE A 79 12.72 -19.15 -0.33
C PHE A 79 11.65 -19.90 0.51
N TRP A 80 12.06 -20.64 1.53
CA TRP A 80 11.27 -21.25 2.59
C TRP A 80 10.19 -20.38 3.22
N LYS A 81 10.31 -19.05 3.24
CA LYS A 81 9.28 -18.20 3.85
C LYS A 81 7.92 -18.26 3.14
N LEU A 82 7.91 -18.36 1.81
CA LEU A 82 6.69 -18.51 1.02
C LEU A 82 6.06 -19.90 1.22
N VAL A 83 6.90 -20.93 1.36
CA VAL A 83 6.47 -22.29 1.71
C VAL A 83 5.90 -22.33 3.13
N LEU A 84 6.54 -21.66 4.10
CA LEU A 84 6.08 -21.53 5.50
C LEU A 84 4.75 -20.79 5.65
N LYS A 85 4.46 -19.82 4.78
CA LYS A 85 3.16 -19.13 4.76
C LYS A 85 2.00 -20.10 4.46
N GLN A 86 2.23 -21.17 3.69
CA GLN A 86 1.22 -22.21 3.50
C GLN A 86 1.08 -23.15 4.70
N PHE A 87 2.16 -23.33 5.48
CA PHE A 87 2.10 -24.05 6.75
C PHE A 87 1.34 -23.28 7.84
N ASP A 88 0.95 -22.02 7.60
CA ASP A 88 0.13 -21.25 8.54
C ASP A 88 -1.36 -21.61 8.50
N ASP A 89 -1.83 -22.28 7.44
CA ASP A 89 -3.20 -22.76 7.32
C ASP A 89 -3.52 -23.79 8.40
N LEU A 90 -4.64 -23.59 9.10
CA LEU A 90 -5.09 -24.44 10.20
C LEU A 90 -5.22 -25.90 9.77
N LEU A 91 -5.67 -26.18 8.53
CA LEU A 91 -5.81 -27.53 8.00
C LEU A 91 -4.45 -28.19 7.78
N VAL A 92 -3.44 -27.45 7.32
CA VAL A 92 -2.07 -27.94 7.12
C VAL A 92 -1.41 -28.25 8.46
N LYS A 93 -1.62 -27.41 9.49
CA LYS A 93 -1.14 -27.66 10.85
C LYS A 93 -1.75 -28.93 11.45
N ILE A 94 -3.06 -29.14 11.28
CA ILE A 94 -3.74 -30.37 11.71
C ILE A 94 -3.13 -31.59 11.00
N LEU A 95 -2.86 -31.50 9.69
CA LEU A 95 -2.27 -32.59 8.91
C LEU A 95 -0.85 -32.94 9.36
N LEU A 96 -0.02 -31.93 9.66
CA LEU A 96 1.34 -32.12 10.19
C LEU A 96 1.33 -32.74 11.59
N VAL A 97 0.45 -32.25 12.49
CA VAL A 97 0.29 -32.83 13.83
C VAL A 97 -0.13 -34.30 13.72
N SER A 98 -1.06 -34.62 12.82
CA SER A 98 -1.47 -35.99 12.54
C SER A 98 -0.30 -36.85 12.07
N ALA A 99 0.49 -36.37 11.10
CA ALA A 99 1.67 -37.10 10.60
C ALA A 99 2.72 -37.35 11.70
N VAL A 100 2.98 -36.37 12.56
CA VAL A 100 3.92 -36.50 13.67
C VAL A 100 3.40 -37.47 14.73
N VAL A 101 2.11 -37.40 15.08
CA VAL A 101 1.49 -38.33 16.03
C VAL A 101 1.50 -39.76 15.48
N SER A 102 1.10 -39.97 14.23
CA SER A 102 1.19 -41.28 13.56
C SER A 102 2.62 -41.82 13.54
N PHE A 103 3.61 -40.97 13.24
CA PHE A 103 5.02 -41.38 13.24
C PHE A 103 5.54 -41.74 14.64
N LEU A 104 5.19 -40.97 15.66
CA LEU A 104 5.56 -41.25 17.05
C LEU A 104 4.90 -42.54 17.58
N LEU A 105 3.64 -42.78 17.22
CA LEU A 105 2.93 -44.02 17.57
C LEU A 105 3.54 -45.23 16.88
N ALA A 106 3.90 -45.11 15.60
CA ALA A 106 4.59 -46.18 14.87
C ALA A 106 5.96 -46.51 15.49
N LEU A 107 6.71 -45.48 15.94
CA LEU A 107 7.99 -45.66 16.62
C LEU A 107 7.82 -46.32 18.01
N ALA A 108 6.79 -45.91 18.76
CA ALA A 108 6.51 -46.42 20.10
C ALA A 108 5.98 -47.86 20.10
N ASN A 109 5.18 -48.22 19.09
CA ASN A 109 4.59 -49.56 18.96
C ASN A 109 5.54 -50.58 18.30
N GLY A 110 6.73 -50.14 17.87
CA GLY A 110 7.74 -51.01 17.26
C GLY A 110 7.30 -51.63 15.93
N GLU A 111 6.31 -51.02 15.25
CA GLU A 111 5.79 -51.51 13.97
C GLU A 111 6.79 -51.24 12.85
N SER A 112 7.72 -52.17 12.64
CA SER A 112 8.72 -52.12 11.57
C SER A 112 8.16 -52.66 10.24
N GLY A 113 6.99 -52.18 9.84
CA GLY A 113 6.38 -52.49 8.55
C GLY A 113 6.56 -51.35 7.55
N TRP A 114 6.63 -51.65 6.25
CA TRP A 114 6.64 -50.64 5.18
C TRP A 114 5.46 -49.65 5.30
N HIS A 115 4.35 -50.07 5.91
CA HIS A 115 3.16 -49.25 6.18
C HIS A 115 3.41 -48.06 7.13
N ALA A 116 4.33 -48.16 8.08
CA ALA A 116 4.63 -47.09 9.05
C ALA A 116 5.19 -45.82 8.37
N PHE A 117 5.82 -45.97 7.21
CA PHE A 117 6.35 -44.85 6.42
C PHE A 117 5.40 -44.36 5.33
N VAL A 118 4.37 -45.14 4.98
CA VAL A 118 3.42 -44.79 3.91
C VAL A 118 2.53 -43.61 4.32
N GLU A 119 1.98 -43.63 5.53
CA GLU A 119 1.10 -42.55 6.01
C GLU A 119 1.81 -41.17 6.06
N PRO A 120 2.98 -41.02 6.71
CA PRO A 120 3.73 -39.77 6.69
C PRO A 120 4.17 -39.35 5.27
N ALA A 121 4.54 -40.32 4.42
CA ALA A 121 4.96 -40.02 3.05
C ALA A 121 3.81 -39.51 2.17
N VAL A 122 2.60 -40.06 2.30
CA VAL A 122 1.40 -39.60 1.59
C VAL A 122 1.02 -38.18 2.04
N ILE A 123 1.07 -37.91 3.35
CA ILE A 123 0.78 -36.58 3.89
C ILE A 123 1.81 -35.55 3.38
N LEU A 124 3.09 -35.89 3.39
CA LEU A 124 4.16 -35.04 2.87
C LEU A 124 3.98 -34.75 1.37
N LEU A 125 3.58 -35.75 0.58
CA LEU A 125 3.31 -35.61 -0.85
C LEU A 125 2.13 -34.67 -1.12
N ILE A 126 1.05 -34.77 -0.34
CA ILE A 126 -0.11 -33.85 -0.44
C ILE A 126 0.31 -32.42 -0.11
N LEU A 127 1.15 -32.22 0.91
CA LEU A 127 1.65 -30.90 1.29
C LEU A 127 2.51 -30.28 0.18
N ILE A 128 3.38 -31.06 -0.46
CA ILE A 128 4.20 -30.61 -1.60
C ILE A 128 3.33 -30.25 -2.80
N ALA A 129 2.29 -31.05 -3.08
CA ALA A 129 1.33 -30.77 -4.15
C ALA A 129 0.57 -29.47 -3.89
N ASN A 130 0.04 -29.26 -2.68
CA ASN A 130 -0.65 -28.03 -2.30
C ASN A 130 0.28 -26.80 -2.34
N ALA A 131 1.53 -26.95 -1.88
CA ALA A 131 2.58 -25.92 -1.99
C ALA A 131 2.81 -25.50 -3.43
N THR A 132 2.99 -26.48 -4.32
CA THR A 132 3.24 -26.23 -5.74
C THR A 132 2.06 -25.54 -6.40
N VAL A 133 0.84 -26.03 -6.18
CA VAL A 133 -0.38 -25.43 -6.74
C VAL A 133 -0.57 -24.01 -6.23
N GLY A 134 -0.43 -23.78 -4.91
CA GLY A 134 -0.61 -22.45 -4.33
C GLY A 134 0.42 -21.42 -4.81
N VAL A 135 1.69 -21.81 -5.03
CA VAL A 135 2.70 -20.90 -5.59
C VAL A 135 2.39 -20.56 -7.05
N VAL A 136 1.96 -21.54 -7.85
CA VAL A 136 1.58 -21.30 -9.25
C VAL A 136 0.35 -20.40 -9.34
N THR A 137 -0.65 -20.56 -8.47
CA THR A 137 -1.85 -19.73 -8.48
C THR A 137 -1.58 -18.30 -7.97
N GLU A 138 -0.77 -18.12 -6.93
CA GLU A 138 -0.42 -16.80 -6.38
C GLU A 138 0.43 -16.00 -7.39
N THR A 139 1.44 -16.62 -7.99
CA THR A 139 2.32 -15.94 -8.97
C THR A 139 1.64 -15.61 -10.30
N ASN A 140 0.72 -16.45 -10.79
CA ASN A 140 -0.02 -16.16 -12.02
C ASN A 140 -1.05 -15.03 -11.83
N ALA A 141 -1.68 -14.94 -10.66
CA ALA A 141 -2.63 -13.88 -10.35
C ALA A 141 -1.94 -12.50 -10.26
N GLU A 142 -0.76 -12.42 -9.64
CA GLU A 142 0.00 -11.17 -9.54
C GLU A 142 0.50 -10.67 -10.90
N LYS A 143 1.05 -11.57 -11.74
CA LYS A 143 1.55 -11.20 -13.07
C LYS A 143 0.46 -10.65 -13.99
N ALA A 144 -0.71 -11.30 -14.02
CA ALA A 144 -1.84 -10.83 -14.83
C ALA A 144 -2.33 -9.44 -14.38
N LEU A 145 -2.28 -9.16 -13.08
CA LEU A 145 -2.65 -7.85 -12.53
C LEU A 145 -1.61 -6.77 -12.87
N GLU A 146 -0.32 -7.10 -12.86
CA GLU A 146 0.77 -6.18 -13.18
C GLU A 146 0.76 -5.78 -14.67
N GLU A 147 0.52 -6.74 -15.57
CA GLU A 147 0.39 -6.47 -17.00
C GLU A 147 -0.84 -5.60 -17.32
N LEU A 148 -1.99 -5.86 -16.67
CA LEU A 148 -3.17 -5.01 -16.81
C LEU A 148 -2.94 -3.57 -16.30
N LYS A 149 -2.16 -3.39 -15.23
CA LYS A 149 -1.77 -2.06 -14.74
C LYS A 149 -0.87 -1.31 -15.73
N ALA A 150 0.00 -2.02 -16.46
CA ALA A 150 0.87 -1.41 -17.46
C ALA A 150 0.07 -0.87 -18.67
N TYR A 151 -1.04 -1.49 -19.05
CA TYR A 151 -1.95 -1.01 -20.10
C TYR A 151 -2.80 0.22 -19.68
N GLN A 152 -2.92 0.50 -18.39
CA GLN A 152 -3.66 1.64 -17.84
C GLN A 152 -2.76 2.85 -17.52
N ALA A 153 -1.49 2.83 -17.92
CA ALA A 153 -0.58 3.93 -17.65
C ALA A 153 -1.09 5.22 -18.34
N ASP A 154 -1.56 6.16 -17.53
CA ASP A 154 -1.96 7.49 -17.99
C ASP A 154 -0.79 8.14 -18.74
N VAL A 155 -1.04 8.70 -19.93
CA VAL A 155 -0.06 9.44 -20.73
C VAL A 155 -0.38 10.93 -20.72
N ALA A 156 0.64 11.76 -20.92
CA ALA A 156 0.52 13.20 -20.98
C ALA A 156 1.24 13.77 -22.20
N THR A 157 0.60 14.71 -22.89
CA THR A 157 1.21 15.47 -23.99
C THR A 157 1.88 16.70 -23.42
N VAL A 158 3.22 16.73 -23.45
CA VAL A 158 4.03 17.84 -22.92
C VAL A 158 4.74 18.59 -24.03
N LEU A 159 5.02 19.87 -23.79
CA LEU A 159 5.88 20.71 -24.61
C LEU A 159 7.25 20.81 -23.91
N ARG A 160 8.29 20.23 -24.52
CA ARG A 160 9.68 20.26 -24.03
C ARG A 160 10.62 20.59 -25.18
N ASN A 161 11.61 21.45 -24.95
CA ASN A 161 12.54 21.93 -25.99
C ASN A 161 11.83 22.44 -27.28
N GLY A 162 10.64 23.04 -27.15
CA GLY A 162 9.82 23.53 -28.27
C GLY A 162 9.15 22.45 -29.11
N ARG A 163 9.15 21.18 -28.66
CA ARG A 163 8.50 20.07 -29.35
C ARG A 163 7.44 19.42 -28.45
N LEU A 164 6.30 19.07 -29.06
CA LEU A 164 5.29 18.27 -28.38
C LEU A 164 5.76 16.81 -28.33
N ALA A 165 5.76 16.23 -27.14
CA ALA A 165 6.11 14.85 -26.88
C ALA A 165 5.03 14.20 -26.01
N ILE A 166 4.78 12.92 -26.23
CA ILE A 166 3.89 12.12 -25.38
C ILE A 166 4.77 11.34 -24.41
N ILE A 167 4.57 11.55 -23.13
CA ILE A 167 5.34 10.89 -22.06
C ILE A 167 4.38 10.20 -21.08
N PRO A 168 4.85 9.20 -20.31
CA PRO A 168 4.08 8.67 -19.19
C PRO A 168 3.75 9.77 -18.19
N ALA A 169 2.53 9.82 -17.67
CA ALA A 169 2.11 10.83 -16.69
C ALA A 169 2.99 10.80 -15.42
N ALA A 170 3.55 9.64 -15.06
CA ALA A 170 4.50 9.45 -13.97
C ALA A 170 5.80 10.27 -14.11
N GLU A 171 6.17 10.63 -15.34
CA GLU A 171 7.40 11.34 -15.65
C GLU A 171 7.26 12.87 -15.68
N LEU A 172 6.05 13.38 -15.42
CA LEU A 172 5.77 14.80 -15.30
C LEU A 172 6.45 15.40 -14.07
N VAL A 173 6.94 16.62 -14.23
CA VAL A 173 7.57 17.43 -13.18
C VAL A 173 6.90 18.81 -13.09
N PRO A 174 7.01 19.52 -11.96
CA PRO A 174 6.46 20.88 -11.84
C PRO A 174 7.19 21.79 -12.83
N GLY A 175 6.43 22.66 -13.50
CA GLY A 175 6.94 23.50 -14.58
C GLY A 175 6.76 22.93 -15.98
N ASP A 176 6.45 21.63 -16.12
CA ASP A 176 6.11 21.07 -17.44
C ASP A 176 4.89 21.80 -18.02
N ILE A 177 4.94 22.10 -19.31
CA ILE A 177 3.79 22.59 -20.06
C ILE A 177 3.09 21.39 -20.66
N VAL A 178 1.81 21.27 -20.37
CA VAL A 178 0.96 20.14 -20.77
C VAL A 178 -0.19 20.65 -21.60
N GLU A 179 -0.51 19.93 -22.67
CA GLU A 179 -1.73 20.15 -23.43
C GLU A 179 -2.75 19.07 -23.11
N VAL A 180 -3.95 19.48 -22.72
CA VAL A 180 -5.06 18.58 -22.40
C VAL A 180 -6.21 18.90 -23.34
N ALA A 181 -6.78 17.86 -23.94
CA ALA A 181 -7.92 17.94 -24.84
C ALA A 181 -9.14 17.23 -24.24
N VAL A 182 -10.30 17.40 -24.87
CA VAL A 182 -11.54 16.71 -24.52
C VAL A 182 -11.35 15.19 -24.40
N GLY A 183 -11.94 14.60 -23.37
CA GLY A 183 -11.78 13.19 -23.00
C GLY A 183 -10.47 12.89 -22.27
N GLY A 184 -9.52 13.83 -22.25
CA GLY A 184 -8.27 13.70 -21.53
C GLY A 184 -8.45 13.79 -20.02
N LYS A 185 -7.87 12.83 -19.30
CA LYS A 185 -7.69 12.89 -17.86
C LYS A 185 -6.54 13.83 -17.52
N VAL A 186 -6.75 14.68 -16.53
CA VAL A 186 -5.77 15.66 -16.08
C VAL A 186 -4.71 14.92 -15.24
N PRO A 187 -3.42 14.90 -15.66
CA PRO A 187 -2.41 14.00 -15.08
C PRO A 187 -1.76 14.52 -13.78
N ALA A 188 -1.84 15.82 -13.52
CA ALA A 188 -1.28 16.50 -12.35
C ALA A 188 -2.13 17.76 -12.07
N ASP A 189 -1.90 18.48 -10.97
CA ASP A 189 -2.56 19.77 -10.79
C ASP A 189 -1.91 20.79 -11.74
N LEU A 190 -2.73 21.41 -12.59
CA LEU A 190 -2.28 22.32 -13.65
C LEU A 190 -2.88 23.71 -13.46
N ARG A 191 -2.08 24.75 -13.73
CA ARG A 191 -2.55 26.13 -13.91
C ARG A 191 -2.78 26.39 -15.39
N VAL A 192 -4.00 26.78 -15.75
CA VAL A 192 -4.36 27.13 -17.13
C VAL A 192 -3.54 28.34 -17.58
N LEU A 193 -2.83 28.23 -18.71
CA LEU A 193 -2.09 29.34 -19.31
C LEU A 193 -2.92 30.00 -20.41
N SER A 194 -3.34 29.18 -21.38
CA SER A 194 -4.09 29.64 -22.55
C SER A 194 -5.12 28.59 -22.96
N LEU A 195 -6.30 29.06 -23.35
CA LEU A 195 -7.34 28.21 -23.92
C LEU A 195 -7.10 28.12 -25.43
N LEU A 196 -6.92 26.90 -25.94
CA LEU A 196 -6.78 26.65 -27.38
C LEU A 196 -8.16 26.50 -28.06
N SER A 197 -9.23 26.56 -27.28
CA SER A 197 -10.64 26.50 -27.74
C SER A 197 -11.43 27.65 -27.13
N THR A 198 -12.61 27.95 -27.68
CA THR A 198 -13.47 29.06 -27.22
C THR A 198 -13.92 28.91 -25.77
N GLN A 199 -14.12 27.68 -25.31
CA GLN A 199 -14.51 27.36 -23.94
C GLN A 199 -13.75 26.12 -23.48
N LEU A 200 -13.53 26.05 -22.16
CA LEU A 200 -12.94 24.91 -21.49
C LEU A 200 -13.87 24.49 -20.35
N ARG A 201 -14.22 23.20 -20.29
CA ARG A 201 -14.99 22.64 -19.18
C ARG A 201 -14.34 21.37 -18.67
N ALA A 202 -14.40 21.17 -17.36
CA ALA A 202 -13.88 19.98 -16.70
C ALA A 202 -14.91 19.42 -15.72
N ASP A 203 -14.98 18.09 -15.65
CA ASP A 203 -15.73 17.36 -14.63
C ASP A 203 -14.87 17.23 -13.36
N GLN A 204 -15.34 17.82 -12.27
CA GLN A 204 -14.66 17.86 -10.98
C GLN A 204 -15.40 17.06 -9.89
N SER A 205 -16.28 16.13 -10.30
CA SER A 205 -17.09 15.31 -9.40
C SER A 205 -16.27 14.52 -8.38
N ILE A 206 -15.07 14.04 -8.76
CA ILE A 206 -14.16 13.29 -7.87
C ILE A 206 -13.72 14.11 -6.64
N LEU A 207 -13.60 15.44 -6.78
CA LEU A 207 -13.09 16.31 -5.71
C LEU A 207 -14.18 17.09 -4.99
N THR A 208 -15.27 17.39 -5.68
CA THR A 208 -16.33 18.28 -5.17
C THR A 208 -17.63 17.54 -4.88
N GLY A 209 -17.82 16.34 -5.44
CA GLY A 209 -19.08 15.60 -5.37
C GLY A 209 -20.18 16.14 -6.30
N GLU A 210 -19.93 17.24 -7.02
CA GLU A 210 -20.90 17.84 -7.94
C GLU A 210 -20.77 17.23 -9.34
N SER A 211 -21.87 16.73 -9.90
CA SER A 211 -21.89 16.10 -11.24
C SER A 211 -21.83 17.08 -12.41
N GLY A 212 -21.89 18.39 -12.16
CA GLY A 212 -21.89 19.42 -13.20
C GLY A 212 -20.48 19.72 -13.72
N SER A 213 -20.32 19.88 -15.04
CA SER A 213 -19.06 20.36 -15.62
C SER A 213 -18.84 21.85 -15.28
N VAL A 214 -17.65 22.21 -14.80
CA VAL A 214 -17.32 23.59 -14.41
C VAL A 214 -16.52 24.28 -15.53
N SER A 215 -16.88 25.54 -15.83
CA SER A 215 -16.17 26.37 -16.81
C SER A 215 -14.81 26.82 -16.26
N LYS A 216 -13.78 26.75 -17.10
CA LYS A 216 -12.40 27.06 -16.74
C LYS A 216 -11.86 28.23 -17.55
N THR A 217 -10.98 29.04 -16.94
CA THR A 217 -10.44 30.27 -17.55
C THR A 217 -8.95 30.44 -17.23
N ALA A 218 -8.22 31.28 -17.97
CA ALA A 218 -6.82 31.57 -17.68
C ALA A 218 -6.61 32.67 -16.61
N ARG A 219 -7.66 33.41 -16.24
CA ARG A 219 -7.55 34.56 -15.33
C ARG A 219 -7.30 34.12 -13.89
N ALA A 220 -6.50 34.88 -13.15
CA ALA A 220 -6.27 34.62 -11.74
C ALA A 220 -7.58 34.72 -10.92
N THR A 221 -7.72 33.83 -9.94
CA THR A 221 -8.80 33.87 -8.96
C THR A 221 -8.49 34.96 -7.93
N ARG A 222 -9.46 35.85 -7.66
CA ARG A 222 -9.27 37.04 -6.81
C ARG A 222 -8.97 36.73 -5.33
N SER A 223 -9.37 35.56 -4.84
CA SER A 223 -9.15 35.17 -3.43
C SER A 223 -7.91 34.29 -3.29
N ALA A 224 -7.02 34.69 -2.38
CA ALA A 224 -5.87 33.87 -1.98
C ALA A 224 -6.32 32.57 -1.27
N VAL A 225 -7.41 32.62 -0.50
CA VAL A 225 -8.02 31.47 0.18
C VAL A 225 -9.31 31.12 -0.54
N ALA A 226 -9.18 30.38 -1.64
CA ALA A 226 -10.30 29.92 -2.46
C ALA A 226 -10.55 28.43 -2.24
N VAL A 227 -11.82 28.03 -2.18
CA VAL A 227 -12.22 26.62 -2.23
C VAL A 227 -11.93 26.04 -3.61
N TYR A 228 -11.93 24.71 -3.75
CA TYR A 228 -11.61 24.07 -5.03
C TYR A 228 -12.56 24.49 -6.17
N GLN A 229 -13.85 24.72 -5.88
CA GLN A 229 -14.84 25.17 -6.86
C GLN A 229 -14.50 26.55 -7.46
N ASP A 230 -13.96 27.47 -6.65
CA ASP A 230 -13.65 28.85 -7.07
C ASP A 230 -12.35 28.96 -7.88
N LYS A 231 -11.51 27.92 -7.86
CA LYS A 231 -10.26 27.84 -8.63
C LYS A 231 -10.55 27.49 -10.10
N THR A 232 -11.25 28.39 -10.79
CA THR A 232 -11.63 28.24 -12.20
C THR A 232 -10.43 28.24 -13.15
N CYS A 233 -9.26 28.64 -12.68
CA CYS A 233 -8.02 28.63 -13.45
C CYS A 233 -7.10 27.44 -13.18
N ILE A 234 -7.55 26.50 -12.34
CA ILE A 234 -6.85 25.26 -12.01
C ILE A 234 -7.62 24.06 -12.57
N LEU A 235 -6.86 23.14 -13.16
CA LEU A 235 -7.29 21.79 -13.49
C LEU A 235 -6.66 20.84 -12.46
N PHE A 236 -7.47 19.99 -11.84
CA PHE A 236 -6.97 19.13 -10.76
C PHE A 236 -6.67 17.72 -11.27
N ALA A 237 -5.63 17.10 -10.72
CA ALA A 237 -5.27 15.73 -11.06
C ALA A 237 -6.45 14.76 -10.89
N GLY A 238 -6.65 13.88 -11.87
CA GLY A 238 -7.73 12.90 -11.89
C GLY A 238 -9.07 13.41 -12.46
N THR A 239 -9.26 14.72 -12.59
CA THR A 239 -10.43 15.30 -13.28
C THR A 239 -10.36 15.07 -14.79
N VAL A 240 -11.50 15.18 -15.48
CA VAL A 240 -11.58 14.95 -16.94
C VAL A 240 -12.01 16.21 -17.64
N VAL A 241 -11.34 16.55 -18.75
CA VAL A 241 -11.77 17.66 -19.61
C VAL A 241 -12.96 17.20 -20.46
N THR A 242 -14.11 17.83 -20.26
CA THR A 242 -15.36 17.47 -20.95
C THR A 242 -15.55 18.26 -22.24
N VAL A 243 -15.01 19.48 -22.33
CA VAL A 243 -15.10 20.33 -23.52
C VAL A 243 -13.84 21.16 -23.67
N GLY A 244 -13.34 21.25 -24.91
CA GLY A 244 -12.26 22.16 -25.30
C GLY A 244 -10.87 21.55 -25.24
N ARG A 245 -9.87 22.39 -25.50
CA ARG A 245 -8.45 22.09 -25.44
C ARG A 245 -7.72 23.25 -24.78
N VAL A 246 -6.70 22.94 -24.00
CA VAL A 246 -6.01 23.91 -23.14
C VAL A 246 -4.53 23.61 -23.08
N ARG A 247 -3.74 24.69 -22.95
CA ARG A 247 -2.34 24.63 -22.55
C ARG A 247 -2.21 25.11 -21.12
N ALA A 248 -1.53 24.33 -20.29
CA ALA A 248 -1.43 24.57 -18.87
C ALA A 248 -0.05 24.16 -18.34
N ILE A 249 0.36 24.72 -17.21
CA ILE A 249 1.63 24.41 -16.54
C ILE A 249 1.40 23.55 -15.30
N VAL A 250 2.24 22.54 -15.08
CA VAL A 250 2.18 21.69 -13.88
C VAL A 250 2.61 22.51 -12.66
N ILE A 251 1.72 22.63 -11.67
CA ILE A 251 2.00 23.37 -10.42
C ILE A 251 2.28 22.45 -9.23
N GLY A 252 1.79 21.22 -9.29
CA GLY A 252 1.93 20.20 -8.26
C GLY A 252 1.60 18.81 -8.80
N HIS A 253 2.34 17.80 -8.35
CA HIS A 253 2.20 16.41 -8.80
C HIS A 253 2.33 15.44 -7.60
N GLY A 254 1.96 14.17 -7.80
CA GLY A 254 1.99 13.15 -6.74
C GLY A 254 1.20 13.58 -5.49
N ARG A 255 1.84 13.49 -4.31
CA ARG A 255 1.25 13.87 -3.01
C ARG A 255 0.81 15.34 -2.92
N ARG A 256 1.43 16.23 -3.69
CA ARG A 256 1.17 17.68 -3.61
C ARG A 256 -0.07 18.13 -4.37
N THR A 257 -0.70 17.22 -5.13
CA THR A 257 -1.98 17.48 -5.80
C THR A 257 -3.12 17.58 -4.79
N ALA A 258 -4.25 18.18 -5.19
CA ALA A 258 -5.46 18.24 -4.36
C ALA A 258 -5.93 16.83 -3.94
N ILE A 259 -5.96 15.88 -4.89
CA ILE A 259 -6.31 14.49 -4.62
C ILE A 259 -5.25 13.78 -3.76
N GLY A 260 -3.97 14.10 -3.95
CA GLY A 260 -2.87 13.59 -3.13
C GLY A 260 -2.96 14.01 -1.67
N LYS A 261 -3.28 15.28 -1.41
CA LYS A 261 -3.52 15.82 -0.06
C LYS A 261 -4.71 15.14 0.61
N ILE A 262 -5.80 14.89 -0.13
CA ILE A 262 -6.97 14.14 0.38
C ILE A 262 -6.55 12.71 0.75
N ARG A 263 -5.78 12.04 -0.11
CA ARG A 263 -5.31 10.67 0.15
C ARG A 263 -4.45 10.61 1.42
N ASP A 264 -3.51 11.54 1.57
CA ASP A 264 -2.64 11.60 2.74
C ASP A 264 -3.43 11.82 4.04
N ALA A 265 -4.45 12.70 4.01
CA ALA A 265 -5.33 12.92 5.16
C ALA A 265 -6.16 11.68 5.52
N ILE A 266 -6.63 10.91 4.53
CA ILE A 266 -7.35 9.65 4.76
C ILE A 266 -6.42 8.59 5.37
N SER A 267 -5.22 8.42 4.83
CA SER A 267 -4.27 7.42 5.33
C SER A 267 -3.80 7.70 6.76
N GLU A 268 -3.67 8.97 7.16
CA GLU A 268 -3.33 9.35 8.54
C GLU A 268 -4.45 8.97 9.54
N SER A 269 -5.71 8.95 9.10
CA SER A 269 -6.86 8.57 9.94
C SER A 269 -7.09 7.06 10.10
N ALA A 270 -6.36 6.22 9.36
CA ALA A 270 -6.60 4.77 9.31
C ALA A 270 -6.01 3.96 10.48
N ASP A 271 -5.17 4.56 11.34
CA ASP A 271 -4.51 3.84 12.46
C ASP A 271 -5.32 3.83 13.77
N GLU A 272 -6.58 4.32 13.76
CA GLU A 272 -7.43 4.21 14.93
C GLU A 272 -8.01 2.80 15.10
N MET A 273 -7.55 2.10 16.14
CA MET A 273 -8.08 0.79 16.56
C MET A 273 -9.60 0.86 16.75
N THR A 274 -10.34 -0.05 16.10
CA THR A 274 -11.81 -0.10 16.19
C THR A 274 -12.29 -0.30 17.64
N PRO A 275 -13.46 0.24 18.02
CA PRO A 275 -14.00 0.11 19.37
C PRO A 275 -14.12 -1.35 19.85
N LEU A 276 -14.48 -2.27 18.93
CA LEU A 276 -14.56 -3.70 19.23
C LEU A 276 -13.18 -4.31 19.50
N LYS A 277 -12.16 -3.94 18.70
CA LYS A 277 -10.79 -4.43 18.88
C LYS A 277 -10.20 -3.97 20.21
N LYS A 278 -10.44 -2.72 20.62
CA LYS A 278 -10.05 -2.21 21.95
C LYS A 278 -10.67 -3.07 23.07
N LYS A 279 -11.94 -3.46 22.95
CA LYS A 279 -12.62 -4.29 23.95
C LYS A 279 -12.11 -5.74 23.98
N LEU A 280 -11.77 -6.30 22.83
CA LEU A 280 -11.15 -7.62 22.75
C LEU A 280 -9.75 -7.64 23.39
N ASP A 281 -8.94 -6.60 23.16
CA ASP A 281 -7.62 -6.48 23.78
C ASP A 281 -7.71 -6.29 25.31
N GLU A 282 -8.64 -5.46 25.78
CA GLU A 282 -8.94 -5.32 27.22
C GLU A 282 -9.33 -6.67 27.84
N PHE A 283 -10.21 -7.43 27.17
CA PHE A 283 -10.65 -8.75 27.61
C PHE A 283 -9.51 -9.78 27.59
N GLY A 284 -8.71 -9.81 26.54
CA GLY A 284 -7.53 -10.67 26.43
C GLY A 284 -6.53 -10.41 27.55
N THR A 285 -6.27 -9.13 27.85
CA THR A 285 -5.38 -8.73 28.95
C THR A 285 -5.93 -9.16 30.31
N PHE A 286 -7.24 -9.07 30.52
CA PHE A 286 -7.90 -9.55 31.73
C PHE A 286 -7.77 -11.07 31.89
N LEU A 287 -8.07 -11.83 30.83
CA LEU A 287 -8.00 -13.29 30.84
C LEU A 287 -6.56 -13.78 31.08
N SER A 288 -5.57 -13.19 30.42
CA SER A 288 -4.15 -13.54 30.61
C SER A 288 -3.69 -13.32 32.05
N LYS A 289 -4.11 -12.23 32.71
CA LYS A 289 -3.82 -12.00 34.13
C LYS A 289 -4.49 -13.04 35.02
N ALA A 290 -5.75 -13.39 34.75
CA ALA A 290 -6.48 -14.39 35.53
C ALA A 290 -5.84 -15.78 35.44
N ILE A 291 -5.45 -16.21 34.24
CA ILE A 291 -4.77 -17.49 34.02
C ILE A 291 -3.42 -17.50 34.73
N ALA A 292 -2.62 -16.44 34.63
CA ALA A 292 -1.32 -16.35 35.31
C ALA A 292 -1.46 -16.47 36.83
N VAL A 293 -2.45 -15.81 37.43
CA VAL A 293 -2.75 -15.92 38.86
C VAL A 293 -3.18 -17.34 39.22
N ALA A 294 -4.05 -17.97 38.43
CA ALA A 294 -4.48 -19.34 38.66
C ALA A 294 -3.31 -20.33 38.59
N CYS A 295 -2.42 -20.20 37.60
CA CYS A 295 -1.22 -21.03 37.48
C CYS A 295 -0.29 -20.88 38.70
N ILE A 296 -0.04 -19.65 39.16
CA ILE A 296 0.77 -19.39 40.36
C ILE A 296 0.10 -20.00 41.60
N LEU A 297 -1.21 -19.85 41.76
CA LEU A 297 -1.96 -20.43 42.87
C LEU A 297 -1.89 -21.96 42.88
N VAL A 298 -2.12 -22.60 41.74
CA VAL A 298 -2.00 -24.06 41.60
C VAL A 298 -0.58 -24.52 41.93
N TRP A 299 0.44 -23.81 41.44
CA TRP A 299 1.84 -24.12 41.74
C TRP A 299 2.15 -24.01 43.24
N VAL A 300 1.71 -22.94 43.90
CA VAL A 300 1.90 -22.73 45.35
C VAL A 300 1.17 -23.79 46.19
N ILE A 301 -0.01 -24.24 45.75
CA ILE A 301 -0.74 -25.31 46.43
C ILE A 301 -0.03 -26.66 46.22
N ASN A 302 0.41 -26.94 44.99
CA ASN A 302 0.95 -28.25 44.60
C ASN A 302 2.41 -28.46 45.02
N ILE A 303 3.20 -27.40 45.25
CA ILE A 303 4.60 -27.50 45.69
C ILE A 303 4.77 -28.29 47.00
N ARG A 304 3.75 -28.32 47.88
CA ARG A 304 3.75 -29.15 49.09
C ARG A 304 3.53 -30.64 48.81
N ASN A 305 2.81 -31.00 47.75
CA ASN A 305 2.57 -32.39 47.36
C ASN A 305 3.79 -33.01 46.64
N PHE A 306 4.67 -32.21 46.05
CA PHE A 306 5.95 -32.68 45.50
C PHE A 306 6.98 -33.01 46.59
N GLN A 307 6.75 -32.63 47.86
CA GLN A 307 7.64 -32.94 48.98
C GLN A 307 7.32 -34.27 49.68
N ASP A 308 6.25 -34.97 49.29
CA ASP A 308 5.87 -36.25 49.89
C ASP A 308 6.39 -37.42 49.05
N PRO A 309 7.41 -38.18 49.50
CA PRO A 309 8.02 -39.27 48.72
C PRO A 309 7.15 -40.54 48.58
N ALA A 310 5.85 -40.48 48.87
CA ALA A 310 4.99 -41.65 48.96
C ALA A 310 4.21 -42.02 47.67
N GLN A 311 4.42 -41.33 46.54
CA GLN A 311 3.79 -41.67 45.24
C GLN A 311 4.76 -42.11 44.14
N VAL A 312 5.98 -42.54 44.51
CA VAL A 312 6.85 -43.32 43.61
C VAL A 312 6.92 -44.76 44.11
N VAL A 313 5.78 -45.46 44.04
CA VAL A 313 5.69 -46.93 43.95
C VAL A 313 4.54 -47.27 43.01
#